data_AF-A0A8B8PZE0-F1
#
_entry.id   AF-A0A8B8PZE0-F1
#
_cell.length_a   1.000
_cell.length_b   1.000
_cell.length_c   1.000
_cell.angle_alpha   90.00
_cell.angle_beta   90.00
_cell.angle_gamma   90.00
#
_symmetry.space_group_name_H-M   'P 1'
#
loop_
_entity.id
_entity.type
_entity.pdbx_description
1 polymer ?
#
loop_
_entity_poly.entity_id
_entity_poly.type
_entity_poly.pdbx_seq_one_letter_code
_entity_poly.pdbx_strand_id
1 'polypeptide(L)'
;MLRLQALVAYQRNNNCSMRVYTSSVDSYATMLPEGRLKYQVSRMSATFEKDSETMIFATVHLTSDMLTINQVWQEGPLNGRANGLSMHATSDDHITCFGILNVATGTTS
;
A
#
# COMPACT_ATOMS: atom_id res chain seq x y z
N MET A 1 7.42 -8.20 -8.17
CA MET A 1 6.33 -9.14 -7.81
C MET A 1 5.08 -8.79 -8.61
N LEU A 2 4.31 -9.78 -9.09
CA LEU A 2 3.06 -9.57 -9.86
C LEU A 2 1.88 -10.20 -9.10
N ARG A 3 0.68 -9.62 -9.23
CA ARG A 3 -0.57 -10.02 -8.54
C ARG A 3 -0.55 -9.74 -7.03
N LEU A 4 0.06 -8.63 -6.63
CA LEU A 4 0.03 -8.15 -5.25
C LEU A 4 -1.26 -7.38 -4.96
N GLN A 5 -1.52 -7.17 -3.67
CA GLN A 5 -2.63 -6.39 -3.14
C GLN A 5 -2.07 -5.26 -2.30
N ALA A 6 -2.56 -4.04 -2.47
CA ALA A 6 -2.00 -2.86 -1.84
C ALA A 6 -3.06 -2.06 -1.07
N LEU A 7 -2.66 -1.56 0.09
CA LEU A 7 -3.25 -0.38 0.72
C LEU A 7 -2.54 0.84 0.14
N VAL A 8 -3.29 1.83 -0.30
CA VAL A 8 -2.75 3.03 -0.91
C VAL A 8 -3.24 4.23 -0.13
N ALA A 9 -2.32 5.09 0.30
CA ALA A 9 -2.65 6.36 0.92
C ALA A 9 -1.79 7.48 0.37
N TYR A 10 -2.41 8.65 0.20
CA TYR A 10 -1.71 9.88 -0.15
C TYR A 10 -2.54 11.12 0.17
N GLN A 11 -1.86 12.24 0.36
CA GLN A 11 -2.50 13.53 0.59
C GLN A 11 -2.93 14.17 -0.75
N ARG A 12 -4.17 14.63 -0.86
CA ARG A 12 -4.65 15.36 -2.03
C ARG A 12 -4.23 16.83 -1.98
N ASN A 13 -3.78 17.36 -3.11
CA ASN A 13 -3.24 18.72 -3.23
C ASN A 13 -4.27 19.81 -2.94
N ASN A 14 -5.56 19.53 -3.12
CA ASN A 14 -6.61 20.55 -3.11
C ASN A 14 -7.14 20.92 -1.72
N ASN A 15 -7.03 20.04 -0.74
CA ASN A 15 -7.60 20.25 0.60
C ASN A 15 -6.80 19.60 1.74
N CYS A 16 -5.58 19.14 1.45
CA CYS A 16 -4.73 18.39 2.37
C CYS A 16 -5.41 17.16 3.00
N SER A 17 -6.51 16.67 2.40
CA SER A 17 -7.22 15.49 2.88
C SER A 17 -6.50 14.21 2.47
N MET A 18 -6.55 13.22 3.34
CA MET A 18 -6.01 11.90 3.06
C MET A 18 -6.97 11.11 2.18
N ARG A 19 -6.46 10.57 1.08
CA ARG A 19 -7.11 9.49 0.34
C ARG A 19 -6.54 8.18 0.86
N VAL A 20 -7.41 7.22 1.20
CA VAL A 20 -7.03 5.84 1.50
C VAL A 20 -7.94 4.89 0.73
N TYR A 21 -7.38 3.88 0.10
CA TYR A 21 -8.15 2.89 -0.66
C TYR A 21 -7.30 1.65 -0.93
N THR A 22 -7.91 0.66 -1.59
CA THR A 22 -7.23 -0.58 -1.97
C THR A 22 -7.02 -0.70 -3.47
N SER A 23 -5.97 -1.39 -3.89
CA SER A 23 -5.66 -1.61 -5.31
C SER A 23 -4.99 -2.96 -5.55
N SER A 24 -5.20 -3.55 -6.73
CA SER A 24 -4.41 -4.66 -7.22
C SER A 24 -3.17 -4.17 -7.97
N VAL A 25 -2.07 -4.89 -7.82
CA VAL A 25 -0.81 -4.62 -8.53
C VAL A 25 -0.52 -5.80 -9.44
N ASP A 26 -1.08 -5.71 -10.64
CA ASP A 26 -1.00 -6.77 -11.66
C ASP A 26 0.12 -6.53 -12.68
N SER A 27 0.75 -5.35 -12.65
CA SER A 27 1.92 -5.00 -13.47
C SER A 27 2.82 -3.99 -12.76
N TYR A 28 4.10 -3.91 -13.18
CA TYR A 28 5.02 -2.88 -12.69
C TYR A 28 4.61 -1.46 -13.09
N ALA A 29 3.89 -1.31 -14.21
CA ALA A 29 3.37 -0.02 -14.69
C ALA A 29 1.95 0.27 -14.14
N THR A 30 1.58 -0.28 -12.98
CA THR A 30 0.26 -0.05 -12.39
C THR A 30 0.05 1.43 -12.09
N MET A 31 -1.17 1.92 -12.35
CA MET A 31 -1.61 3.24 -11.89
C MET A 31 -2.30 3.19 -10.53
N LEU A 32 -2.24 2.03 -9.86
CA LEU A 32 -2.93 1.73 -8.61
C LEU A 32 -4.42 2.09 -8.69
N PRO A 33 -5.18 1.54 -9.66
CA PRO A 33 -6.61 1.80 -9.77
C PRO A 33 -7.33 1.27 -8.53
N GLU A 34 -8.29 2.04 -8.04
CA GLU A 34 -9.09 1.60 -6.88
C GLU A 34 -9.88 0.34 -7.20
N GLY A 35 -9.78 -0.66 -6.33
CA GLY A 35 -10.36 -1.97 -6.56
C GLY A 35 -10.41 -2.81 -5.30
N ARG A 36 -11.27 -3.83 -5.32
CA ARG A 36 -11.41 -4.75 -4.18
C ARG A 36 -10.24 -5.73 -4.13
N LEU A 37 -9.83 -6.04 -2.92
CA LEU A 37 -8.82 -7.04 -2.62
C LEU A 37 -9.46 -8.43 -2.53
N LYS A 38 -8.64 -9.48 -2.69
CA LYS A 38 -9.06 -10.87 -2.44
C LYS A 38 -9.43 -11.04 -0.96
N TYR A 39 -8.67 -10.39 -0.07
CA TYR A 39 -8.95 -10.35 1.36
C TYR A 39 -9.75 -9.11 1.69
N GLN A 40 -10.77 -9.26 2.53
CA GLN A 40 -11.56 -8.12 2.94
C GLN A 40 -10.71 -7.20 3.83
N VAL A 41 -10.77 -5.91 3.53
CA VAL A 41 -10.18 -4.86 4.36
C VAL A 41 -11.28 -3.88 4.75
N SER A 42 -11.31 -3.49 6.01
CA SER A 42 -12.28 -2.53 6.54
C SER A 42 -11.64 -1.49 7.45
N ARG A 43 -12.45 -0.50 7.86
CA ARG A 43 -12.04 0.58 8.78
C ARG A 43 -10.74 1.29 8.35
N MET A 44 -10.63 1.57 7.05
CA MET A 44 -9.45 2.22 6.51
C MET A 44 -9.47 3.72 6.81
N SER A 45 -8.37 4.23 7.34
CA SER A 45 -8.07 5.65 7.44
C SER A 45 -6.57 5.88 7.23
N ALA A 46 -6.17 7.12 7.01
CA ALA A 46 -4.77 7.48 6.98
C ALA A 46 -4.58 8.88 7.59
N THR A 47 -3.42 9.11 8.18
CA THR A 47 -2.97 10.41 8.66
C THR A 47 -1.67 10.79 7.95
N PHE A 48 -1.42 12.09 7.86
CA PHE A 48 -0.15 12.64 7.39
C PHE A 48 0.36 13.58 8.47
N GLU A 49 1.46 13.19 9.10
CA GLU A 49 2.07 13.91 10.22
C GLU A 49 3.04 14.98 9.71
N LYS A 50 3.39 15.92 10.59
CA LYS A 50 4.25 17.07 10.24
C LYS A 50 5.63 16.68 9.69
N ASP A 51 6.12 15.49 10.03
CA ASP A 51 7.43 14.99 9.60
C ASP A 51 7.39 14.26 8.25
N SER A 52 6.36 14.51 7.44
CA SER A 52 6.11 13.87 6.14
C SER A 52 5.85 12.37 6.22
N GLU A 53 5.46 11.87 7.39
CA GLU A 53 5.10 10.48 7.59
C GLU A 53 3.63 10.24 7.27
N THR A 54 3.36 9.23 6.44
CA THR A 54 2.00 8.73 6.20
C THR A 54 1.78 7.46 7.02
N MET A 55 0.77 7.47 7.88
CA MET A 55 0.31 6.28 8.59
C MET A 55 -1.02 5.80 8.03
N ILE A 56 -1.13 4.49 7.76
CA ILE A 56 -2.38 3.85 7.31
C ILE A 56 -2.91 2.97 8.43
N PHE A 57 -4.17 3.15 8.78
CA PHE A 57 -4.90 2.30 9.70
C PHE A 57 -5.90 1.46 8.92
N ALA A 58 -5.93 0.16 9.14
CA ALA A 58 -6.85 -0.75 8.48
C ALA A 58 -7.09 -2.01 9.32
N THR A 59 -8.24 -2.64 9.15
CA THR A 59 -8.52 -4.00 9.63
C THR A 59 -8.47 -4.96 8.45
N VAL A 60 -7.49 -5.86 8.43
CA VAL A 60 -7.40 -6.94 7.44
C VAL A 60 -8.10 -8.17 8.01
N HIS A 61 -9.08 -8.70 7.28
CA HIS A 61 -9.81 -9.91 7.66
C HIS A 61 -9.07 -11.12 7.12
N LEU A 62 -8.27 -11.73 8.00
CA LEU A 62 -7.50 -12.93 7.71
C LEU A 62 -8.40 -14.16 7.80
N THR A 63 -8.17 -15.11 6.91
CA THR A 63 -8.80 -16.43 6.93
C THR A 63 -7.82 -17.45 7.54
N SER A 64 -8.32 -18.59 8.03
CA SER A 64 -7.51 -19.58 8.76
C SER A 64 -6.37 -20.20 7.95
N ASP A 65 -6.41 -20.07 6.63
CA ASP A 65 -5.40 -20.49 5.66
C ASP A 65 -4.27 -19.45 5.44
N MET A 66 -4.31 -18.30 6.13
CA MET A 66 -3.37 -17.20 5.94
C MET A 66 -2.44 -17.07 7.14
N LEU A 67 -1.36 -17.85 7.16
CA LEU A 67 -0.35 -17.81 8.23
C LEU A 67 0.80 -16.85 7.94
N THR A 68 1.16 -16.67 6.68
CA THR A 68 2.26 -15.78 6.25
C THR A 68 1.86 -14.95 5.04
N ILE A 69 2.37 -13.71 4.98
CA ILE A 69 2.22 -12.81 3.84
C ILE A 69 3.57 -12.23 3.45
N ASN A 70 3.75 -11.95 2.15
CA ASN A 70 4.82 -11.08 1.71
C ASN A 70 4.35 -9.63 1.91
N GLN A 71 5.12 -8.86 2.67
CA GLN A 71 4.90 -7.45 2.87
C GLN A 71 5.95 -6.64 2.12
N VAL A 72 5.47 -5.58 1.46
CA VAL A 72 6.29 -4.54 0.85
C VAL A 72 5.80 -3.19 1.36
N TRP A 73 6.73 -2.28 1.63
CA TRP A 73 6.44 -0.88 1.86
C TRP A 73 7.15 -0.08 0.77
N GLN A 74 6.40 0.75 0.06
CA GLN A 74 6.93 1.54 -1.05
C GLN A 74 6.39 2.96 -0.94
N GLU A 75 7.29 3.93 -1.08
CA GLU A 75 6.98 5.36 -1.18
C GLU A 75 7.24 5.83 -2.61
N GLY A 76 6.40 6.73 -3.13
CA GLY A 76 6.56 7.25 -4.47
C GLY A 76 6.01 8.67 -4.64
N PRO A 77 6.43 9.37 -5.71
CA PRO A 77 6.03 10.75 -5.94
C PRO A 77 4.55 10.88 -6.32
N LEU A 78 3.97 12.04 -6.03
CA LEU A 78 2.67 12.45 -6.53
C LEU A 78 2.81 13.26 -7.82
N ASN A 79 1.92 13.03 -8.78
CA ASN A 79 1.83 13.86 -9.96
C ASN A 79 1.12 15.19 -9.60
N GLY A 80 1.81 16.32 -9.79
CA GLY A 80 1.34 17.63 -9.32
C GLY A 80 0.07 18.15 -10.01
N ARG A 81 -0.41 17.50 -11.07
CA ARG A 81 -1.51 18.00 -11.91
C ARG A 81 -2.86 17.32 -11.69
N ALA A 82 -2.92 16.15 -11.04
CA ALA A 82 -4.17 15.37 -10.99
C ALA A 82 -4.47 14.65 -9.66
N ASN A 83 -3.77 14.97 -8.56
CA ASN A 83 -3.83 14.14 -7.34
C ASN A 83 -3.56 12.66 -7.65
N GLY A 84 -2.74 12.38 -8.67
CA GLY A 84 -2.47 11.03 -9.13
C GLY A 84 -1.12 10.56 -8.62
N LEU A 85 -0.97 9.25 -8.53
CA LEU A 85 0.26 8.61 -8.13
C LEU A 85 1.23 8.58 -9.31
N SER A 86 2.52 8.59 -9.02
CA SER A 86 3.58 8.36 -9.99
C SER A 86 4.45 7.19 -9.53
N MET A 87 5.04 6.51 -10.51
CA MET A 87 5.90 5.35 -10.27
C MET A 87 7.16 5.79 -9.50
N HIS A 88 7.53 5.01 -8.48
CA HIS A 88 8.82 5.14 -7.78
C HIS A 88 9.94 4.46 -8.58
N ALA A 89 11.19 4.62 -8.16
CA ALA A 89 12.31 3.96 -8.83
C ALA A 89 12.19 2.43 -8.72
N THR A 90 12.49 1.70 -9.79
CA THR A 90 12.42 0.22 -9.82
C THR A 90 13.81 -0.41 -9.97
N SER A 91 14.83 0.18 -9.36
CA SER A 91 16.17 -0.44 -9.30
C SER A 91 16.14 -1.72 -8.46
N ASP A 92 17.20 -2.51 -8.53
CA ASP A 92 17.32 -3.82 -7.88
C ASP A 92 16.96 -3.78 -6.38
N ASP A 93 17.45 -2.77 -5.66
CA ASP A 93 17.15 -2.59 -4.23
C ASP A 93 15.65 -2.40 -3.97
N HIS A 94 14.93 -1.68 -4.84
CA HIS A 94 13.49 -1.44 -4.66
C HIS A 94 12.67 -2.70 -4.94
N ILE A 95 13.04 -3.46 -5.98
CA ILE A 95 12.29 -4.66 -6.38
C ILE A 95 12.60 -5.88 -5.50
N THR A 96 13.69 -5.82 -4.73
CA THR A 96 14.07 -6.84 -3.74
C THR A 96 13.72 -6.46 -2.30
N CYS A 97 13.21 -5.25 -2.06
CA CYS A 97 12.73 -4.81 -0.75
C CYS A 97 11.35 -5.41 -0.42
N PHE A 98 11.36 -6.64 0.10
CA PHE A 98 10.20 -7.33 0.63
C PHE A 98 10.58 -8.14 1.87
N GLY A 99 9.61 -8.38 2.74
CA GLY A 99 9.76 -9.28 3.90
C GLY A 99 8.60 -10.24 4.00
N ILE A 100 8.77 -11.32 4.76
CA ILE A 100 7.70 -12.26 5.08
C ILE A 100 7.20 -11.94 6.48
N LEU A 101 5.92 -11.62 6.64
CA LEU A 101 5.25 -11.43 7.92
C LEU A 101 4.43 -12.67 8.26
N ASN A 102 4.67 -13.26 9.43
CA ASN A 102 3.74 -14.21 10.03
C ASN A 102 2.65 -13.45 10.77
N VAL A 103 1.42 -13.56 10.31
CA VAL A 103 0.29 -12.77 10.83
C VAL A 103 -0.29 -13.34 12.14
N ALA A 104 0.04 -14.58 12.49
CA ALA A 104 -0.37 -15.18 13.76
C ALA A 104 0.59 -14.82 14.90
N THR A 105 1.88 -14.67 14.61
CA THR A 105 2.92 -14.39 15.61
C THR A 105 3.45 -12.95 15.58
N GLY A 106 3.19 -12.21 14.49
CA GLY A 106 3.71 -10.86 14.28
C GLY A 106 5.20 -10.79 13.94
N THR A 107 5.84 -11.93 13.62
CA THR A 107 7.29 -11.99 13.34
C THR A 107 7.59 -11.78 11.85
N THR A 108 8.66 -11.06 11.55
CA THR A 108 9.14 -10.81 10.17
C THR A 108 10.45 -11.55 9.87
N SER A 109 10.63 -12.03 8.63
CA SER A 109 11.88 -12.66 8.13
C SER A 109 12.19 -12.29 6.69
#